data_AF-A0A0B1STB3-F1
#
_entry.id   AF-A0A0B1STB3-F1
#
_cell.length_a   1.000
_cell.length_b   1.000
_cell.length_c   1.000
_cell.angle_alpha   90.00
_cell.angle_beta   90.00
_cell.angle_gamma   90.00
#
_symmetry.space_group_name_H-M   'P 1'
#
loop_
_entity.id
_entity.type
_entity.pdbx_description
1 polymer ?
#
loop_
_entity_poly.entity_id
_entity_poly.type
_entity_poly.pdbx_seq_one_letter_code
_entity_poly.pdbx_strand_id
1 'polypeptide(L)'
;MAPFHIPEHPMAFCVRPDVMEYDELKRFPQYSAEPIIYLGLRNLIITLWNMNPCEYLTFDRCKNHLISRGLCRIWQIQEMKKIYDYLVIKCIINIGYVNPPPSLETRSKRSPNVLIIGAGISGLAAAHQLRSMGAKVTILEAKDTLGGRMQAGFTDFLGIPVGHGAQLITGIMNNPIVVMCHQANIPYRPLHRECAMMDSATGKVLNHKVILNN
;
A
#
# COMPACT_ATOMS: atom_id res chain seq x y z
N MET A 1 6.02 -8.65 -2.83
CA MET A 1 4.55 -8.54 -2.87
C MET A 1 4.01 -9.56 -3.86
N ALA A 2 2.74 -9.97 -3.74
CA ALA A 2 2.06 -10.89 -4.65
C ALA A 2 0.77 -10.22 -5.19
N PRO A 3 0.89 -9.28 -6.15
CA PRO A 3 -0.23 -8.41 -6.54
C PRO A 3 -1.31 -9.13 -7.36
N PHE A 4 -0.99 -10.27 -7.97
CA PHE A 4 -1.93 -11.03 -8.79
C PHE A 4 -2.52 -12.21 -8.03
N HIS A 5 -3.83 -12.38 -8.17
CA HIS A 5 -4.57 -13.46 -7.51
C HIS A 5 -4.12 -14.84 -8.01
N ILE A 6 -4.04 -15.79 -7.08
CA ILE A 6 -3.81 -17.21 -7.34
C ILE A 6 -5.10 -17.94 -6.93
N PRO A 7 -5.78 -18.69 -7.83
CA PRO A 7 -7.14 -19.22 -7.64
C PRO A 7 -7.41 -19.98 -6.34
N GLU A 8 -6.37 -20.55 -5.72
CA GLU A 8 -6.50 -21.41 -4.53
C GLU A 8 -6.31 -20.65 -3.20
N HIS A 9 -5.83 -19.40 -3.25
CA HIS A 9 -5.41 -18.67 -2.06
C HIS A 9 -5.90 -17.21 -2.13
N PRO A 10 -7.12 -16.91 -1.63
CA PRO A 10 -7.59 -15.53 -1.56
C PRO A 10 -6.68 -14.73 -0.63
N MET A 11 -6.13 -13.64 -1.16
CA MET A 11 -5.23 -12.74 -0.45
C MET A 11 -5.77 -11.32 -0.60
N ALA A 12 -5.62 -10.52 0.46
CA ALA A 12 -5.97 -9.11 0.42
C ALA A 12 -5.09 -8.36 -0.60
N PHE A 13 -5.64 -7.29 -1.18
CA PHE A 13 -4.96 -6.42 -2.14
C PHE A 13 -4.36 -7.16 -3.35
N CYS A 14 -5.04 -8.22 -3.81
CA CYS A 14 -4.77 -8.88 -5.07
C CYS A 14 -5.77 -8.46 -6.14
N VAL A 15 -5.32 -8.38 -7.38
CA VAL A 15 -6.17 -8.20 -8.57
C VAL A 15 -6.10 -9.43 -9.45
N ARG A 16 -7.19 -9.76 -10.15
CA ARG A 16 -7.14 -10.83 -11.16
C ARG A 16 -6.39 -10.35 -12.40
N PRO A 17 -5.41 -11.08 -12.93
CA PRO A 17 -4.64 -10.62 -14.09
C PRO A 17 -5.44 -10.64 -15.40
N ASP A 18 -6.50 -11.45 -15.45
CA ASP A 18 -7.29 -11.80 -16.63
C ASP A 18 -8.70 -11.20 -16.62
N VAL A 19 -9.10 -10.55 -15.53
CA VAL A 19 -10.43 -9.94 -15.38
C VAL A 19 -10.31 -8.53 -14.84
N MET A 20 -11.11 -7.62 -15.39
CA MET A 20 -11.25 -6.27 -14.86
C MET A 20 -12.07 -6.27 -13.56
N GLU A 21 -11.61 -5.53 -12.55
CA GLU A 21 -12.37 -5.31 -11.33
C GLU A 21 -13.59 -4.39 -11.59
N TYR A 22 -14.58 -4.45 -10.70
CA TYR A 22 -15.82 -3.69 -10.86
C TYR A 22 -15.58 -2.18 -11.06
N ASP A 23 -14.69 -1.59 -10.27
CA ASP A 23 -14.34 -0.17 -10.38
C ASP A 23 -13.59 0.15 -11.69
N GLU A 24 -12.81 -0.80 -12.22
CA GLU A 24 -12.13 -0.66 -13.50
C GLU A 24 -13.15 -0.61 -14.64
N LEU A 25 -14.15 -1.51 -14.62
CA LEU A 25 -15.25 -1.53 -15.60
C LEU A 25 -16.09 -0.26 -15.56
N LYS A 26 -16.37 0.25 -14.35
CA LYS A 26 -17.10 1.52 -14.18
C LYS A 26 -16.31 2.71 -14.72
N ARG A 27 -14.98 2.72 -14.54
CA ARG A 27 -14.12 3.82 -15.00
C ARG A 27 -13.84 3.75 -16.50
N PHE A 28 -13.67 2.55 -17.04
CA PHE A 28 -13.28 2.32 -18.42
C PHE A 28 -14.28 1.37 -19.12
N PRO A 29 -15.54 1.79 -19.27
CA PRO A 29 -16.58 0.94 -19.84
C PRO A 29 -16.27 0.49 -21.28
N GLN A 30 -15.44 1.24 -22.01
CA GLN A 30 -15.03 0.89 -23.37
C GLN A 30 -14.26 -0.44 -23.49
N TYR A 31 -13.69 -0.94 -22.39
CA TYR A 31 -12.95 -2.22 -22.36
C TYR A 31 -13.79 -3.40 -21.88
N SER A 32 -15.07 -3.19 -21.58
CA SER A 32 -15.95 -4.25 -21.07
C SER A 32 -16.12 -5.42 -22.05
N ALA A 33 -16.16 -5.15 -23.36
CA ALA A 33 -16.25 -6.18 -24.39
C ALA A 33 -14.88 -6.82 -24.71
N GLU A 34 -13.83 -5.99 -24.81
CA GLU A 34 -12.47 -6.45 -25.17
C GLU A 34 -11.43 -5.90 -24.18
N PRO A 35 -11.20 -6.59 -23.05
CA PRO A 35 -10.36 -6.08 -21.98
C PRO A 35 -8.86 -6.31 -22.18
N ILE A 36 -8.46 -7.05 -23.22
CA ILE A 36 -7.09 -7.57 -23.41
C ILE A 36 -6.04 -6.45 -23.31
N ILE A 37 -6.27 -5.33 -23.99
CA ILE A 37 -5.32 -4.21 -24.01
C ILE A 37 -5.26 -3.54 -22.63
N TYR A 38 -6.42 -3.29 -22.01
CA TYR A 38 -6.47 -2.71 -20.67
C TYR A 38 -5.71 -3.58 -19.66
N LEU A 39 -5.98 -4.89 -19.65
CA LEU A 39 -5.35 -5.84 -18.74
C LEU A 39 -3.84 -5.91 -18.98
N GLY A 40 -3.39 -5.97 -20.24
CA GLY A 40 -1.95 -5.94 -20.56
C GLY A 40 -1.24 -4.69 -20.03
N LEU A 41 -1.84 -3.51 -20.22
CA LEU A 41 -1.29 -2.24 -19.73
C LEU A 41 -1.33 -2.15 -18.20
N ARG A 42 -2.46 -2.51 -17.58
CA ARG A 42 -2.65 -2.51 -16.12
C ARG A 42 -1.68 -3.46 -15.43
N ASN A 43 -1.55 -4.69 -15.94
CA ASN A 43 -0.64 -5.69 -15.38
C ASN A 43 0.81 -5.26 -15.52
N LEU A 44 1.19 -4.65 -16.65
CA LEU A 44 2.54 -4.11 -16.82
C LEU A 44 2.84 -3.03 -15.78
N ILE A 45 1.95 -2.05 -15.59
CA ILE A 45 2.15 -0.97 -14.62
C ILE A 45 2.27 -1.52 -13.18
N ILE A 46 1.36 -2.41 -12.78
CA ILE A 46 1.39 -3.03 -11.44
C ILE A 46 2.68 -3.84 -11.25
N THR A 47 3.11 -4.60 -12.27
CA THR A 47 4.34 -5.38 -12.23
C THR A 47 5.56 -4.47 -12.02
N LEU A 48 5.67 -3.37 -12.78
CA LEU A 48 6.79 -2.44 -12.66
C LEU A 48 6.86 -1.79 -11.26
N TRP A 49 5.72 -1.47 -10.66
CA TRP A 49 5.68 -0.97 -9.28
C TRP A 49 6.18 -2.02 -8.28
N ASN A 50 5.71 -3.27 -8.43
CA ASN A 50 6.06 -4.35 -7.52
C ASN A 50 7.53 -4.81 -7.66
N MET A 51 8.19 -4.53 -8.78
CA MET A 51 9.63 -4.80 -8.96
C MET A 51 10.51 -3.92 -8.07
N ASN A 52 10.14 -2.66 -7.84
CA ASN A 52 10.85 -1.77 -6.93
C ASN A 52 9.88 -0.78 -6.25
N PRO A 53 9.20 -1.18 -5.17
CA PRO A 53 8.27 -0.30 -4.47
C PRO A 53 8.97 0.79 -3.64
N CYS A 54 10.31 0.81 -3.59
CA CYS A 54 11.09 1.84 -2.90
C CYS A 54 11.30 3.11 -3.75
N GLU A 55 10.96 3.06 -5.03
CA GLU A 55 11.13 4.15 -5.97
C GLU A 55 9.78 4.54 -6.57
N TYR A 56 9.53 5.84 -6.71
CA TYR A 56 8.32 6.32 -7.36
C TYR A 56 8.27 5.86 -8.83
N LEU A 57 7.26 5.08 -9.19
CA LEU A 57 7.06 4.63 -10.56
C LEU A 57 6.54 5.80 -11.40
N THR A 58 7.36 6.33 -12.29
CA THR A 58 6.96 7.39 -13.22
C THR A 58 6.26 6.83 -14.46
N PHE A 59 5.41 7.64 -15.08
CA PHE A 59 4.77 7.27 -16.35
C PHE A 59 5.79 7.00 -17.47
N ASP A 60 6.89 7.76 -17.53
CA ASP A 60 7.95 7.55 -18.52
C ASP A 60 8.60 6.17 -18.39
N ARG A 61 8.79 5.69 -17.15
CA ARG A 61 9.28 4.33 -16.92
C ARG A 61 8.31 3.29 -17.49
N CYS A 62 7.00 3.45 -17.29
CA CYS A 62 6.00 2.55 -17.90
C CYS A 62 6.04 2.60 -19.44
N LYS A 63 6.08 3.81 -20.01
CA LYS A 63 6.16 4.05 -21.47
C LYS A 63 7.38 3.37 -22.10
N ASN A 64 8.52 3.38 -21.41
CA ASN A 64 9.76 2.76 -21.90
C ASN A 64 9.70 1.23 -21.90
N HIS A 65 8.87 0.62 -21.06
CA HIS A 65 8.67 -0.83 -21.01
C HIS A 65 7.52 -1.31 -21.92
N LEU A 66 6.77 -0.40 -22.53
CA LEU A 66 5.72 -0.75 -23.50
C LEU A 66 6.34 -1.00 -24.88
N ILE A 67 6.56 -2.28 -25.18
CA ILE A 67 7.08 -2.75 -26.47
C ILE A 67 5.92 -3.26 -27.33
N SER A 68 5.64 -2.54 -28.42
CA SER A 68 4.58 -2.88 -29.39
C SER A 68 4.96 -2.32 -30.76
N ARG A 69 4.70 -3.07 -31.83
CA ARG A 69 5.06 -2.65 -33.21
C ARG A 69 3.91 -1.87 -33.84
N GLY A 70 4.24 -0.89 -34.68
CA GLY A 70 3.27 -0.13 -35.47
C GLY A 70 2.56 0.99 -34.70
N LEU A 71 1.57 1.60 -35.36
CA LEU A 71 0.87 2.79 -34.86
C LEU A 71 0.04 2.54 -33.59
N CYS A 72 -0.34 1.28 -33.31
CA CYS A 72 -1.07 0.93 -32.11
C CYS A 72 -0.32 1.30 -30.81
N ARG A 73 1.03 1.35 -30.84
CA ARG A 73 1.84 1.78 -29.70
C ARG A 73 1.53 3.22 -29.28
N ILE A 74 1.27 4.13 -30.23
CA ILE A 74 0.97 5.54 -29.94
C ILE A 74 -0.33 5.61 -29.14
N TRP A 75 -1.37 4.90 -29.59
CA TRP A 75 -2.65 4.82 -28.90
C TRP A 75 -2.53 4.13 -27.53
N GLN A 76 -1.80 3.01 -27.43
CA GLN A 76 -1.55 2.33 -26.17
C GLN A 76 -0.85 3.22 -25.13
N ILE A 77 0.07 4.09 -25.54
CA ILE A 77 0.70 5.07 -24.62
C ILE A 77 -0.34 6.05 -24.07
N GLN A 78 -1.27 6.53 -24.89
CA GLN A 78 -2.33 7.44 -24.45
C GLN A 78 -3.28 6.77 -23.46
N GLU A 79 -3.68 5.52 -23.73
CA GLU A 79 -4.54 4.76 -22.81
C GLU A 79 -3.78 4.36 -21.54
N MET A 80 -2.50 3.98 -21.65
CA MET A 80 -1.64 3.69 -20.50
C MET A 80 -1.58 4.87 -19.53
N LYS A 81 -1.55 6.11 -20.03
CA LYS A 81 -1.55 7.31 -19.17
C LYS A 81 -2.81 7.38 -18.31
N LYS A 82 -3.99 7.16 -18.90
CA LYS A 82 -5.27 7.16 -18.18
C LYS A 82 -5.33 6.05 -17.14
N ILE A 83 -4.84 4.86 -17.48
CA ILE A 83 -4.78 3.70 -16.57
C ILE A 83 -3.80 3.98 -15.43
N TYR A 84 -2.61 4.49 -15.73
CA TYR A 84 -1.61 4.88 -14.74
C TYR A 84 -2.19 5.88 -13.74
N ASP A 85 -2.83 6.96 -14.22
CA ASP A 85 -3.44 7.97 -13.34
C ASP A 85 -4.55 7.39 -12.47
N TYR A 86 -5.35 6.47 -13.02
CA TYR A 86 -6.36 5.75 -12.25
C TYR A 86 -5.74 4.88 -11.15
N LEU A 87 -4.67 4.12 -11.44
CA LEU A 87 -3.99 3.27 -10.46
C LEU A 87 -3.33 4.09 -9.35
N VAL A 88 -2.80 5.29 -9.66
CA VAL A 88 -2.31 6.25 -8.66
C VAL A 88 -3.46 6.73 -7.76
N ILE A 89 -4.57 7.18 -8.34
CA ILE A 89 -5.74 7.66 -7.58
C ILE A 89 -6.32 6.57 -6.69
N LYS A 90 -6.37 5.32 -7.18
CA LYS A 90 -6.87 4.17 -6.42
C LYS A 90 -5.88 3.63 -5.39
N CYS A 91 -4.69 4.24 -5.27
CA CYS A 91 -3.64 3.79 -4.35
C CYS A 91 -3.28 2.31 -4.59
N ILE A 92 -3.12 1.91 -5.85
CA ILE A 92 -2.62 0.57 -6.23
C ILE A 92 -1.11 0.61 -6.48
N ILE A 93 -0.61 1.72 -7.02
CA ILE A 93 0.82 2.00 -7.24
C ILE A 93 1.22 3.28 -6.52
N ASN A 94 2.53 3.52 -6.36
CA ASN A 94 3.06 4.72 -5.71
C ASN A 94 2.48 4.95 -4.30
N ILE A 95 2.29 3.85 -3.58
CA ILE A 95 1.76 3.85 -2.21
C ILE A 95 2.87 3.82 -1.16
N GLY A 96 2.49 4.15 0.07
CA GLY A 96 3.39 4.13 1.21
C GLY A 96 4.23 5.40 1.29
N TYR A 97 5.47 5.23 1.73
CA TYR A 97 6.46 6.28 1.96
C TYR A 97 7.38 6.46 0.74
N VAL A 98 6.79 6.86 -0.38
CA VAL A 98 7.52 7.30 -1.58
C VAL A 98 7.12 8.72 -1.94
N ASN A 99 8.11 9.53 -2.33
CA ASN A 99 7.89 10.91 -2.74
C ASN A 99 7.90 11.02 -4.27
N PRO A 100 6.97 11.77 -4.87
CA PRO A 100 7.04 12.06 -6.29
C PRO A 100 8.29 12.89 -6.60
N PRO A 101 8.88 12.77 -7.81
CA PRO A 101 9.96 13.63 -8.24
C PRO A 101 9.53 15.11 -8.25
N PRO A 102 10.46 16.06 -7.98
CA PRO A 102 10.12 17.49 -7.88
C PRO A 102 9.42 18.07 -9.11
N SER A 103 9.69 17.53 -10.30
CA SER A 103 9.04 17.93 -11.55
C SER A 103 7.52 17.69 -11.54
N LEU A 104 7.07 16.64 -10.86
CA LEU A 104 5.65 16.29 -10.70
C LEU A 104 4.97 17.02 -9.54
N GLU A 105 5.73 17.66 -8.64
CA GLU A 105 5.17 18.48 -7.56
C GLU A 105 4.70 19.87 -8.03
N THR A 106 4.84 20.19 -9.32
CA THR A 106 4.46 21.49 -9.88
C THR A 106 2.95 21.71 -9.76
N ARG A 107 2.57 22.52 -8.78
CA ARG A 107 1.17 22.86 -8.50
C ARG A 107 0.55 23.55 -9.71
N SER A 108 -0.50 22.94 -10.24
CA SER A 108 -1.42 23.62 -11.15
C SER A 108 -2.04 24.83 -10.44
N LYS A 109 -2.31 25.92 -11.16
CA LYS A 109 -3.08 27.07 -10.62
C LYS A 109 -4.47 26.66 -10.09
N ARG A 110 -4.95 25.45 -10.40
CA ARG A 110 -6.23 24.89 -9.96
C ARG A 110 -6.09 23.75 -8.93
N SER A 111 -4.96 23.61 -8.26
CA SER A 111 -4.79 22.60 -7.21
C SER A 111 -5.86 22.77 -6.11
N PRO A 112 -6.61 21.70 -5.76
CA PRO A 112 -7.62 21.78 -4.71
C PRO A 112 -6.98 22.04 -3.35
N ASN A 113 -7.65 22.84 -2.53
CA ASN A 113 -7.31 23.03 -1.12
C ASN A 113 -8.12 22.02 -0.29
N VAL A 114 -7.43 21.19 0.50
CA VAL A 114 -8.06 20.14 1.31
C VAL A 114 -7.69 20.32 2.78
N LEU A 115 -8.70 20.36 3.64
CA LEU A 115 -8.55 20.34 5.09
C LEU A 115 -8.81 18.92 5.60
N ILE A 116 -7.86 18.36 6.35
CA ILE A 116 -7.98 17.05 6.99
C ILE A 116 -8.06 17.26 8.50
N ILE A 117 -9.05 16.63 9.14
CA ILE A 117 -9.24 16.68 10.59
C ILE A 117 -8.71 15.37 11.18
N GLY A 118 -7.68 15.48 12.02
CA GLY A 118 -6.97 14.39 12.66
C GLY A 118 -5.69 13.98 11.92
N ALA A 119 -4.57 13.93 12.64
CA ALA A 119 -3.25 13.49 12.19
C ALA A 119 -2.89 12.08 12.69
N GLY A 120 -3.89 11.18 12.73
CA GLY A 120 -3.66 9.74 12.86
C GLY A 120 -3.20 9.11 11.54
N ILE A 121 -2.96 7.80 11.53
CA ILE A 121 -2.51 7.07 10.33
C ILE A 121 -3.39 7.31 9.09
N SER A 122 -4.71 7.36 9.26
CA SER A 122 -5.65 7.62 8.15
C SER A 122 -5.50 9.03 7.58
N GLY A 123 -5.44 10.04 8.44
CA GLY A 123 -5.30 11.45 8.05
C GLY A 123 -3.94 11.72 7.41
N LEU A 124 -2.86 11.17 7.98
CA LEU A 124 -1.52 11.28 7.42
C LEU A 124 -1.39 10.55 6.07
N ALA A 125 -1.97 9.35 5.94
CA ALA A 125 -1.96 8.62 4.68
C ALA A 125 -2.75 9.39 3.58
N ALA A 126 -3.92 9.92 3.91
CA ALA A 126 -4.70 10.74 2.99
C ALA A 126 -3.96 12.03 2.61
N ALA A 127 -3.33 12.70 3.58
CA ALA A 127 -2.55 13.91 3.34
C ALA A 127 -1.37 13.65 2.40
N HIS A 128 -0.63 12.56 2.63
CA HIS A 128 0.50 12.16 1.81
C HIS A 128 0.07 11.92 0.36
N GLN A 129 -1.01 11.15 0.17
CA GLN A 129 -1.52 10.85 -1.17
C GLN A 129 -2.10 12.06 -1.90
N LEU A 130 -2.88 12.90 -1.22
CA LEU A 130 -3.44 14.11 -1.84
C LEU A 130 -2.33 15.10 -2.21
N ARG A 131 -1.30 15.21 -1.36
CA ARG A 131 -0.13 16.05 -1.66
C ARG A 131 0.64 15.51 -2.87
N SER A 132 0.84 14.20 -2.99
CA SER A 132 1.54 13.60 -4.14
C SER A 132 0.78 13.82 -5.47
N MET A 133 -0.55 13.98 -5.40
CA MET A 133 -1.42 14.35 -6.52
C MET A 133 -1.51 15.88 -6.75
N GLY A 134 -0.73 16.68 -6.02
CA GLY A 134 -0.63 18.13 -6.21
C GLY A 134 -1.67 18.97 -5.47
N ALA A 135 -2.46 18.39 -4.55
CA ALA A 135 -3.38 19.14 -3.70
C ALA A 135 -2.63 19.96 -2.62
N LYS A 136 -3.19 21.11 -2.23
CA LYS A 136 -2.72 21.84 -1.05
C LYS A 136 -3.45 21.31 0.19
N VAL A 137 -2.74 20.54 1.00
CA VAL A 137 -3.31 19.90 2.20
C VAL A 137 -2.97 20.69 3.46
N THR A 138 -3.95 20.90 4.33
CA THR A 138 -3.78 21.39 5.71
C THR A 138 -4.36 20.35 6.66
N ILE A 139 -3.65 20.01 7.74
CA ILE A 139 -4.11 19.04 8.74
C ILE A 139 -4.36 19.78 10.06
N LEU A 140 -5.50 19.55 10.68
CA LEU A 140 -5.83 20.01 12.02
C LEU A 140 -5.86 18.81 12.97
N GLU A 141 -4.96 18.77 13.94
CA GLU A 141 -4.94 17.74 14.99
C GLU A 141 -5.32 18.39 16.32
N ALA A 142 -6.09 17.66 17.13
CA ALA A 142 -6.59 18.16 18.41
C ALA A 142 -5.53 18.06 19.51
N LYS A 143 -4.63 17.08 19.42
CA LYS A 143 -3.52 16.86 20.37
C LYS A 143 -2.25 17.61 19.94
N ASP A 144 -1.34 17.79 20.89
CA ASP A 144 0.02 18.31 20.61
C ASP A 144 0.92 17.28 19.92
N THR A 145 0.46 16.04 19.78
CA THR A 145 1.21 14.91 19.19
C THR A 145 0.48 14.32 18.00
N LEU A 146 1.23 13.98 16.95
CA LEU A 146 0.72 13.25 15.78
C LEU A 146 0.57 11.74 16.08
N GLY A 147 0.02 10.98 15.14
CA GLY A 147 -0.06 9.52 15.17
C GLY A 147 -1.36 8.97 15.78
N GLY A 148 -2.07 9.77 16.58
CA GLY A 148 -3.38 9.42 17.14
C GLY A 148 -3.31 8.19 18.05
N ARG A 149 -3.76 7.03 17.56
CA ARG A 149 -3.70 5.73 18.28
C ARG A 149 -2.38 4.97 18.07
N MET A 150 -1.51 5.46 17.19
CA MET A 150 -0.16 4.90 16.99
C MET A 150 0.82 5.72 17.83
N GLN A 151 0.84 5.44 19.13
CA GLN A 151 1.76 6.09 20.06
C GLN A 151 2.81 5.08 20.53
N ALA A 152 4.06 5.52 20.59
CA ALA A 152 5.15 4.75 21.17
C ALA A 152 5.76 5.56 22.33
N GLY A 153 6.03 4.88 23.44
CA GLY A 153 6.86 5.39 24.51
C GLY A 153 8.31 5.00 24.27
N PHE A 154 9.22 5.95 24.51
CA PHE A 154 10.62 5.63 24.72
C PHE A 154 10.82 5.53 26.23
N THR A 155 11.32 4.40 26.71
CA THR A 155 11.70 4.25 28.11
C THR A 155 13.22 4.30 28.17
N ASP A 156 13.76 5.35 28.78
CA ASP A 156 15.21 5.61 28.86
C ASP A 156 15.98 4.43 29.47
N PHE A 157 15.32 3.63 30.31
CA PHE A 157 15.90 2.44 30.94
C PHE A 157 16.04 1.23 29.99
N LEU A 158 15.09 1.01 29.07
CA LEU A 158 15.10 -0.17 28.20
C LEU A 158 15.78 0.08 26.85
N GLY A 159 15.91 1.34 26.43
CA GLY A 159 16.51 1.71 25.15
C GLY A 159 15.76 1.19 23.91
N ILE A 160 14.53 0.70 24.10
CA ILE A 160 13.67 0.15 23.04
C ILE A 160 12.33 0.89 22.97
N PRO A 161 11.81 1.15 21.75
CA PRO A 161 10.48 1.73 21.60
C PRO A 161 9.41 0.69 21.93
N VAL A 162 8.47 1.06 22.81
CA VAL A 162 7.31 0.22 23.15
C VAL A 162 6.04 0.95 22.71
N GLY A 163 5.22 0.27 21.90
CA GLY A 163 3.95 0.82 21.44
C GLY A 163 2.95 0.86 22.59
N HIS A 164 2.46 2.04 22.93
CA HIS A 164 1.29 2.20 23.81
C HIS A 164 -0.03 1.95 23.04
N GLY A 165 0.04 1.84 21.71
CA GLY A 165 -1.09 1.53 20.84
C GLY A 165 -0.76 0.42 19.85
N ALA A 166 -1.00 0.65 18.57
CA ALA A 166 -0.77 -0.36 17.54
C ALA A 166 0.74 -0.68 17.36
N GLN A 167 1.11 -1.95 17.53
CA GLN A 167 2.49 -2.44 17.36
C GLN A 167 2.59 -3.73 16.52
N LEU A 168 1.49 -4.48 16.35
CA LEU A 168 1.47 -5.73 15.59
C LEU A 168 0.96 -5.52 14.17
N ILE A 169 1.61 -6.19 13.21
CA ILE A 169 1.18 -6.24 11.81
C ILE A 169 0.55 -7.61 11.54
N THR A 170 -0.75 -7.62 11.26
CA THR A 170 -1.51 -8.85 10.96
C THR A 170 -1.48 -9.14 9.47
N GLY A 171 -0.71 -10.15 9.07
CA GLY A 171 -0.52 -10.54 7.67
C GLY A 171 0.51 -9.66 6.96
N ILE A 172 1.48 -10.31 6.31
CA ILE A 172 2.63 -9.64 5.68
C ILE A 172 2.37 -9.42 4.18
N MET A 173 1.75 -10.40 3.53
CA MET A 173 1.53 -10.38 2.09
C MET A 173 0.62 -9.21 1.68
N ASN A 174 1.12 -8.39 0.75
CA ASN A 174 0.45 -7.20 0.19
C ASN A 174 0.02 -6.15 1.23
N ASN A 175 0.53 -6.21 2.45
CA ASN A 175 0.17 -5.26 3.50
C ASN A 175 0.89 -3.91 3.25
N PRO A 176 0.17 -2.79 3.15
CA PRO A 176 0.78 -1.48 2.89
C PRO A 176 1.74 -1.04 4.01
N ILE A 177 1.56 -1.50 5.25
CA ILE A 177 2.49 -1.22 6.35
C ILE A 177 3.84 -1.89 6.09
N VAL A 178 3.85 -3.12 5.59
CA VAL A 178 5.08 -3.85 5.24
C VAL A 178 5.80 -3.16 4.09
N VAL A 179 5.06 -2.65 3.09
CA VAL A 179 5.64 -1.83 2.02
C VAL A 179 6.35 -0.61 2.60
N MET A 180 5.71 0.11 3.52
CA MET A 180 6.33 1.26 4.20
C MET A 180 7.54 0.88 5.04
N CYS A 181 7.52 -0.27 5.72
CA CYS A 181 8.69 -0.78 6.45
C CYS A 181 9.87 -1.01 5.51
N HIS A 182 9.65 -1.61 4.33
CA HIS A 182 10.71 -1.80 3.34
C HIS A 182 11.22 -0.47 2.77
N GLN A 183 10.32 0.45 2.42
CA GLN A 183 10.66 1.79 1.91
C GLN A 183 11.48 2.62 2.91
N ALA A 184 11.11 2.57 4.19
CA ALA A 184 11.78 3.29 5.26
C ALA A 184 12.99 2.54 5.83
N ASN A 185 13.30 1.33 5.32
CA ASN A 185 14.32 0.44 5.84
C ASN A 185 14.17 0.14 7.36
N ILE A 186 12.92 -0.05 7.80
CA ILE A 186 12.57 -0.39 9.19
C ILE A 186 12.37 -1.90 9.29
N PRO A 187 13.15 -2.60 10.12
CA PRO A 187 12.99 -4.04 10.30
C PRO A 187 11.70 -4.34 11.08
N TYR A 188 11.08 -5.47 10.76
CA TYR A 188 9.99 -6.07 11.55
C TYR A 188 10.32 -7.53 11.84
N ARG A 189 9.81 -8.05 12.96
CA ARG A 189 10.08 -9.42 13.39
C ARG A 189 8.82 -10.27 13.26
N PRO A 190 8.87 -11.42 12.56
CA PRO A 190 7.76 -12.36 12.57
C PRO A 190 7.59 -12.94 13.98
N LEU A 191 6.34 -13.04 14.43
CA LEU A 191 6.03 -13.75 15.66
C LEU A 191 6.09 -15.26 15.43
N HIS A 192 6.76 -15.96 16.34
CA HIS A 192 6.79 -17.42 16.33
C HIS A 192 5.47 -17.98 16.89
N ARG A 193 5.12 -19.21 16.52
CA ARG A 193 3.91 -19.88 17.02
C ARG A 193 4.04 -20.39 18.45
N GLU A 194 5.25 -20.44 18.99
CA GLU A 194 5.50 -20.87 20.35
C GLU A 194 5.00 -19.82 21.35
N CYS A 195 3.96 -20.19 22.10
CA CYS A 195 3.37 -19.37 23.15
C CYS A 195 3.08 -20.26 24.35
N ALA A 196 4.03 -20.33 25.29
CA ALA A 196 3.91 -21.17 26.47
C ALA A 196 2.82 -20.65 27.41
N MET A 197 1.90 -21.53 27.82
CA MET A 197 0.94 -21.23 28.88
C MET A 197 1.56 -21.55 30.24
N MET A 198 1.48 -20.61 31.17
CA MET A 198 2.04 -20.74 32.51
C MET A 198 0.94 -20.76 33.56
N ASP A 199 1.07 -21.66 34.53
CA ASP A 199 0.17 -21.72 35.67
C ASP A 199 0.49 -20.60 36.68
N SER A 200 -0.54 -19.89 37.14
CA SER A 200 -0.37 -18.72 38.01
C SER A 200 0.05 -19.07 39.44
N ALA A 201 -0.32 -20.25 39.95
CA ALA A 201 -0.03 -20.66 41.32
C ALA A 201 1.36 -21.29 41.45
N THR A 202 1.78 -22.06 40.45
CA THR A 202 3.02 -22.85 40.46
C THR A 202 4.14 -22.26 39.63
N GLY A 203 3.84 -21.31 38.72
CA GLY A 203 4.80 -20.73 37.78
C GLY A 203 5.35 -21.71 36.74
N LYS A 204 4.81 -22.93 36.67
CA LYS A 204 5.28 -23.97 35.74
C LYS A 204 4.59 -23.82 34.38
N VAL A 205 5.35 -24.13 33.32
CA VAL A 205 4.80 -24.25 31.96
C VAL A 205 3.90 -25.47 31.88
N LEU A 206 2.67 -25.28 31.40
CA LEU A 206 1.71 -26.36 31.21
C LEU A 206 2.18 -27.29 30.09
N ASN A 207 2.19 -28.60 30.35
CA ASN A 207 2.51 -29.61 29.35
C ASN A 207 1.26 -29.90 28.50
N HIS A 208 1.29 -29.48 27.24
CA HIS A 208 0.20 -29.64 26.27
C HIS A 208 -0.08 -31.10 25.86
N LYS A 209 0.68 -32.07 26.37
CA LYS A 209 0.45 -33.52 26.17
C LYS A 209 -0.62 -34.12 27.09
N VAL A 210 -1.36 -33.32 27.87
CA VAL A 210 -2.52 -33.83 28.61
C VAL A 210 -3.68 -34.03 27.62
N ILE A 211 -3.73 -35.27 27.11
CA ILE A 211 -4.78 -35.84 26.30
C ILE A 211 -6.14 -35.53 26.92
N LEU A 212 -7.08 -35.01 26.11
CA LEU A 212 -8.50 -35.00 26.42
C LEU A 212 -8.99 -36.44 26.52
N ASN A 213 -8.85 -37.05 27.71
CA ASN A 213 -9.59 -38.24 28.07
C ASN A 213 -10.90 -37.78 28.71
N ASN A 214 -11.93 -37.58 27.87
CA ASN A 214 -13.34 -37.63 28.26
C ASN A 214 -14.10 -38.37 27.17
#